data_AF-A0A353DWT3-F1
#
_entry.id   AF-A0A353DWT3-F1
#
_cell.length_a   1.000
_cell.length_b   1.000
_cell.length_c   1.000
_cell.angle_alpha   90.00
_cell.angle_beta   90.00
_cell.angle_gamma   90.00
#
_symmetry.space_group_name_H-M   'P 1'
#
loop_
_entity.id
_entity.type
_entity.pdbx_description
1 polymer ?
#
loop_
_entity_poly.entity_id
_entity_poly.type
_entity_poly.pdbx_seq_one_letter_code
_entity_poly.pdbx_strand_id
1 'polypeptide(L)'
;MILIITVEPPERTMPALIAFFLLLLAVTVQGAQWPYSPLKTQTITTTALAAHPLDALLMEKLGSHGLSMNEMASPRTRVRRAFFDLLGTPASRSEVLALENNNSMASWNHLLDRLLASPRFGETWARMWLDAVRYAETNGYERDGPKPNAWRYRDYV
;
A
#
# COMPACT_ATOMS: atom_id res chain seq x y z
N MET A 1 44.06 -62.67 22.58
CA MET A 1 43.57 -63.90 21.93
C MET A 1 42.04 -63.84 21.91
N ILE A 2 41.42 -64.28 20.81
CA ILE A 2 39.97 -64.27 20.46
C ILE A 2 39.53 -62.97 19.76
N LEU A 3 39.68 -62.82 18.44
CA LEU A 3 38.95 -63.36 17.26
C LEU A 3 37.58 -62.72 17.02
N ILE A 4 37.47 -62.08 15.85
CA ILE A 4 36.35 -61.35 15.27
C ILE A 4 35.29 -62.34 14.76
N ILE A 5 34.00 -62.04 14.97
CA ILE A 5 32.91 -62.55 14.14
C ILE A 5 32.03 -61.35 13.75
N THR A 6 32.02 -61.06 12.45
CA THR A 6 31.14 -60.13 11.74
C THR A 6 29.76 -60.78 11.53
N VAL A 7 28.67 -60.06 11.77
CA VAL A 7 27.33 -60.44 11.33
C VAL A 7 26.71 -59.24 10.60
N GLU A 8 26.41 -59.46 9.31
CA GLU A 8 25.78 -58.53 8.36
C GLU A 8 24.29 -58.25 8.67
N PRO A 9 23.69 -57.20 8.06
CA PRO A 9 22.48 -56.54 8.57
C PRO A 9 21.18 -57.23 8.11
N PRO A 10 20.08 -57.12 8.88
CA PRO A 10 18.77 -57.53 8.38
C PRO A 10 18.14 -56.43 7.51
N GLU A 11 18.31 -56.60 6.20
CA GLU A 11 17.57 -55.92 5.13
C GLU A 11 16.05 -56.22 5.21
N ARG A 12 15.26 -55.49 6.03
CA ARG A 12 13.79 -55.58 5.90
C ARG A 12 12.93 -54.50 6.59
N THR A 13 13.34 -53.23 6.61
CA THR A 13 12.49 -52.16 7.19
C THR A 13 12.27 -50.94 6.31
N MET A 14 12.87 -50.87 5.12
CA MET A 14 12.81 -49.66 4.30
C MET A 14 11.48 -49.34 3.59
N PRO A 15 10.59 -50.27 3.20
CA PRO A 15 9.38 -49.85 2.47
C PRO A 15 8.32 -49.20 3.39
N ALA A 16 8.26 -49.60 4.66
CA ALA A 16 7.31 -49.04 5.62
C ALA A 16 7.71 -47.64 6.09
N LEU A 17 9.01 -47.40 6.29
CA LEU A 17 9.53 -46.07 6.63
C LEU A 17 9.41 -45.09 5.46
N ILE A 18 9.66 -45.53 4.22
CA ILE A 18 9.49 -44.70 3.02
C ILE A 18 8.00 -44.38 2.78
N ALA A 19 7.09 -45.34 2.96
CA ALA A 19 5.66 -45.11 2.85
C ALA A 19 5.14 -44.14 3.93
N PHE A 20 5.64 -44.23 5.16
CA PHE A 20 5.30 -43.30 6.24
C PHE A 20 5.85 -41.89 5.99
N PHE A 21 7.07 -41.78 5.45
CA PHE A 21 7.68 -40.49 5.10
C PHE A 21 6.98 -39.81 3.91
N LEU A 22 6.51 -40.59 2.92
CA LEU A 22 5.71 -40.10 1.80
C LEU A 22 4.29 -39.70 2.24
N LEU A 23 3.70 -40.38 3.22
CA LEU A 23 2.41 -40.02 3.80
C LEU A 23 2.49 -38.71 4.62
N LEU A 24 3.64 -38.43 5.24
CA LEU A 24 3.91 -37.18 5.97
C LEU A 24 4.20 -35.98 5.05
N LEU A 25 4.65 -36.21 3.81
CA LEU A 25 4.88 -35.17 2.81
C LEU A 25 3.60 -34.76 2.06
N ALA A 26 2.55 -35.56 2.15
CA ALA A 26 1.21 -35.22 1.69
C ALA A 26 0.47 -34.35 2.72
N VAL A 27 1.15 -33.33 3.27
CA VAL A 27 0.42 -32.16 3.75
C VAL A 27 -0.14 -31.51 2.50
N THR A 28 -1.43 -31.73 2.27
CA THR A 28 -2.19 -30.91 1.34
C THR A 28 -1.90 -29.46 1.69
N VAL A 29 -1.33 -28.70 0.76
CA VAL A 29 -1.32 -27.24 0.87
C VAL A 29 -2.78 -26.83 0.84
N GLN A 30 -3.41 -26.79 2.02
CA GLN A 30 -4.71 -26.19 2.23
C GLN A 30 -4.64 -24.82 1.58
N GLY A 31 -5.51 -24.60 0.59
CA GLY A 31 -5.42 -23.51 -0.38
C GLY A 31 -4.98 -22.19 0.26
N ALA A 32 -4.00 -21.54 -0.39
CA ALA A 32 -3.33 -20.36 0.12
C ALA A 32 -4.33 -19.37 0.74
N GLN A 33 -4.31 -19.30 2.07
CA GLN A 33 -5.05 -18.33 2.87
C GLN A 33 -4.41 -16.95 2.69
N TRP A 34 -5.21 -15.90 2.81
CA TRP A 34 -4.70 -14.52 2.81
C TRP A 34 -3.53 -14.39 3.80
N PRO A 35 -2.41 -13.72 3.45
CA PRO A 35 -2.16 -12.88 2.28
C PRO A 35 -1.48 -13.61 1.09
N TYR A 36 -1.38 -14.94 1.11
CA TYR A 36 -0.56 -15.69 0.16
C TYR A 36 -1.31 -16.21 -1.07
N SER A 37 -2.59 -15.87 -1.23
CA SER A 37 -3.38 -16.25 -2.40
C SER A 37 -2.87 -15.54 -3.66
N PRO A 38 -2.77 -16.23 -4.82
CA PRO A 38 -2.38 -15.57 -6.06
C PRO A 38 -3.42 -14.51 -6.45
N LEU A 39 -2.93 -13.35 -6.93
CA LEU A 39 -3.79 -12.29 -7.44
C LEU A 39 -4.58 -12.81 -8.65
N LYS A 40 -5.89 -12.59 -8.65
CA LYS A 40 -6.73 -12.88 -9.82
C LYS A 40 -6.55 -11.75 -10.83
N THR A 41 -6.01 -12.07 -12.00
CA THR A 41 -5.96 -11.13 -13.12
C THR A 41 -7.38 -10.87 -13.62
N GLN A 42 -7.79 -9.60 -13.66
CA GLN A 42 -9.04 -9.18 -14.28
C GLN A 42 -8.74 -8.59 -15.66
N THR A 43 -9.49 -9.01 -16.67
CA THR A 43 -9.44 -8.41 -18.00
C THR A 43 -10.32 -7.16 -17.99
N ILE A 44 -9.70 -6.00 -18.08
CA ILE A 44 -10.42 -4.71 -18.11
C ILE A 44 -10.74 -4.37 -19.56
N THR A 45 -12.02 -4.28 -19.90
CA THR A 45 -12.43 -3.77 -21.21
C THR A 45 -12.40 -2.24 -21.17
N THR A 46 -11.31 -1.64 -21.63
CA THR A 46 -11.22 -0.18 -21.77
C THR A 46 -12.10 0.28 -22.93
N THR A 47 -13.20 0.96 -22.63
CA THR A 47 -13.97 1.74 -23.62
C THR A 47 -13.25 3.03 -23.97
N ALA A 48 -13.47 3.57 -25.18
CA ALA A 48 -12.87 4.83 -25.64
C ALA A 48 -13.19 6.06 -24.74
N LEU A 49 -14.19 5.95 -23.86
CA LEU A 49 -14.58 6.97 -22.88
C LEU A 49 -13.73 6.95 -21.60
N ALA A 50 -12.97 5.87 -21.34
CA ALA A 50 -12.14 5.74 -20.15
C ALA A 50 -10.70 6.12 -20.47
N ALA A 51 -10.21 7.22 -19.89
CA ALA A 51 -8.84 7.68 -20.07
C ALA A 51 -7.82 6.77 -19.36
N HIS A 52 -8.22 6.15 -18.24
CA HIS A 52 -7.40 5.23 -17.46
C HIS A 52 -8.12 3.90 -17.22
N PRO A 53 -7.44 2.73 -17.13
CA PRO A 53 -8.07 1.44 -16.85
C PRO A 53 -8.88 1.41 -15.54
N LEU A 54 -8.46 2.19 -14.54
CA LEU A 54 -9.23 2.35 -13.30
C LEU A 54 -10.57 3.04 -13.53
N ASP A 55 -10.64 4.00 -14.47
CA ASP A 55 -11.89 4.68 -14.79
C ASP A 55 -12.88 3.70 -15.45
N ALA A 56 -12.40 2.77 -16.27
CA ALA A 56 -13.23 1.72 -16.85
C ALA A 56 -13.86 0.83 -15.77
N LEU A 57 -13.07 0.42 -14.77
CA LEU A 57 -13.57 -0.36 -13.62
C LEU A 57 -14.59 0.42 -12.78
N LEU A 58 -14.35 1.71 -12.56
CA LEU A 58 -15.28 2.58 -11.84
C LEU A 58 -16.58 2.76 -12.61
N MET A 59 -16.50 3.04 -13.91
CA MET A 59 -17.68 3.19 -14.77
C MET A 59 -18.51 1.90 -14.83
N GLU A 60 -17.89 0.74 -14.93
CA GLU A 60 -18.59 -0.56 -14.87
C GLU A 60 -19.35 -0.71 -13.56
N LYS A 61 -18.67 -0.45 -12.43
CA LYS A 61 -19.28 -0.59 -11.11
C LYS A 61 -20.41 0.42 -10.89
N LEU A 62 -20.19 1.68 -11.24
CA LEU A 62 -21.20 2.74 -11.13
C LEU A 62 -22.41 2.43 -12.04
N GLY A 63 -22.17 1.99 -13.27
CA GLY A 63 -23.21 1.59 -14.21
C GLY A 63 -24.10 0.46 -13.68
N SER A 64 -23.51 -0.54 -13.00
CA SER A 64 -24.27 -1.62 -12.34
C SER A 64 -25.23 -1.13 -11.24
N HIS A 65 -24.98 0.07 -10.71
CA HIS A 65 -25.78 0.73 -9.70
C HIS A 65 -26.62 1.90 -10.26
N GLY A 66 -26.65 2.09 -11.59
CA GLY A 66 -27.38 3.20 -12.23
C GLY A 66 -26.78 4.57 -11.94
N LEU A 67 -25.50 4.64 -11.57
CA LEU A 67 -24.76 5.87 -11.27
C LEU A 67 -23.82 6.24 -12.41
N SER A 68 -23.44 7.51 -12.48
CA SER A 68 -22.45 8.04 -13.43
C SER A 68 -21.29 8.72 -12.68
N MET A 69 -20.18 8.91 -13.40
CA MET A 69 -19.06 9.70 -12.89
C MET A 69 -19.47 11.16 -12.74
N ASN A 70 -19.00 11.79 -11.65
CA ASN A 70 -19.16 13.23 -11.48
C ASN A 70 -18.32 13.99 -12.51
N GLU A 71 -18.80 15.18 -12.88
CA GLU A 71 -18.04 16.10 -13.71
C GLU A 71 -16.72 16.50 -13.03
N MET A 72 -15.72 16.81 -13.86
CA MET A 72 -14.45 17.29 -13.37
C MET A 72 -14.64 18.61 -12.63
N ALA A 73 -14.11 18.68 -11.40
CA ALA A 73 -14.22 19.89 -10.59
C ALA A 73 -13.54 21.11 -11.25
N SER A 74 -14.03 22.30 -10.93
CA SER A 74 -13.48 23.56 -11.44
C SER A 74 -11.97 23.65 -11.18
N PRO A 75 -11.19 24.38 -12.01
CA PRO A 75 -9.74 24.54 -11.82
C PRO A 75 -9.39 25.01 -10.41
N ARG A 76 -10.13 26.01 -9.89
CA ARG A 76 -9.98 26.53 -8.53
C ARG A 76 -10.14 25.45 -7.47
N THR A 77 -11.19 24.63 -7.59
CA THR A 77 -11.47 23.54 -6.65
C THR A 77 -10.37 22.50 -6.69
N ARG A 78 -9.90 22.12 -7.89
CA ARG A 78 -8.83 21.14 -8.08
C ARG A 78 -7.51 21.61 -7.46
N VAL A 79 -7.07 22.83 -7.77
CA VAL A 79 -5.85 23.42 -7.17
C VAL A 79 -5.96 23.44 -5.66
N ARG A 80 -7.06 23.97 -5.11
CA ARG A 80 -7.24 24.06 -3.66
C ARG A 80 -7.15 22.68 -2.99
N ARG A 81 -7.80 21.65 -3.55
CA ARG A 81 -7.75 20.28 -3.02
C ARG A 81 -6.33 19.73 -3.07
N ALA A 82 -5.66 19.77 -4.23
CA ALA A 82 -4.30 19.26 -4.35
C ALA A 82 -3.31 19.89 -3.37
N PHE A 83 -3.40 21.19 -3.12
CA PHE A 83 -2.51 21.86 -2.16
C PHE A 83 -2.77 21.42 -0.71
N PHE A 84 -4.03 21.28 -0.31
CA PHE A 84 -4.34 20.76 1.02
C PHE A 84 -3.98 19.29 1.17
N ASP A 85 -4.29 18.48 0.15
CA ASP A 85 -4.09 17.03 0.19
C ASP A 85 -2.59 16.67 0.17
N LEU A 86 -1.79 17.39 -0.63
CA LEU A 86 -0.36 17.09 -0.79
C LEU A 86 0.53 17.88 0.17
N LEU A 87 0.26 19.16 0.40
CA LEU A 87 1.15 20.04 1.18
C LEU A 87 0.54 20.53 2.50
N GLY A 88 -0.70 20.16 2.81
CA GLY A 88 -1.39 20.59 4.03
C GLY A 88 -1.63 22.11 4.13
N THR A 89 -1.46 22.86 3.04
CA THR A 89 -1.54 24.34 3.05
C THR A 89 -2.41 24.86 1.92
N PRO A 90 -2.97 26.08 2.03
CA PRO A 90 -3.73 26.67 0.94
C PRO A 90 -2.81 27.06 -0.22
N ALA A 91 -3.31 26.89 -1.46
CA ALA A 91 -2.67 27.44 -2.66
C ALA A 91 -2.66 28.97 -2.63
N SER A 92 -1.62 29.57 -3.20
CA SER A 92 -1.55 31.01 -3.42
C SER A 92 -2.50 31.45 -4.55
N ARG A 93 -2.82 32.75 -4.59
CA ARG A 93 -3.67 33.32 -5.65
C ARG A 93 -3.07 33.12 -7.04
N SER A 94 -1.76 33.27 -7.19
CA SER A 94 -1.06 33.09 -8.47
C SER A 94 -1.12 31.65 -8.96
N GLU A 95 -1.01 30.66 -8.06
CA GLU A 95 -1.11 29.24 -8.41
C GLU A 95 -2.50 28.86 -8.88
N VAL A 96 -3.55 29.41 -8.25
CA VAL A 96 -4.93 29.22 -8.71
C VAL A 96 -5.12 29.85 -10.10
N LEU A 97 -4.68 31.10 -10.28
CA LEU A 97 -4.80 31.81 -11.55
C LEU A 97 -4.03 31.12 -12.69
N ALA A 98 -2.89 30.49 -12.39
CA ALA A 98 -2.11 29.78 -13.39
C ALA A 98 -2.91 28.64 -14.04
N LEU A 99 -3.63 27.84 -13.25
CA LEU A 99 -4.48 26.77 -13.79
C LEU A 99 -5.80 27.30 -14.35
N GLU A 100 -6.37 28.36 -13.78
CA GLU A 100 -7.58 29.00 -14.34
C GLU A 100 -7.33 29.55 -15.75
N ASN A 101 -6.18 30.17 -15.99
CA ASN A 101 -5.82 30.73 -17.29
C ASN A 101 -5.34 29.68 -18.30
N ASN A 102 -4.86 28.53 -17.84
CA ASN A 102 -4.43 27.40 -18.68
C ASN A 102 -5.00 26.08 -18.15
N ASN A 103 -6.31 25.90 -18.35
CA ASN A 103 -7.03 24.73 -17.87
C ASN A 103 -6.87 23.51 -18.79
N SER A 104 -5.62 23.08 -19.00
CA SER A 104 -5.30 21.87 -19.76
C SER A 104 -4.87 20.73 -18.83
N MET A 105 -5.04 19.49 -19.31
CA MET A 105 -4.60 18.32 -18.55
C MET A 105 -3.08 18.31 -18.31
N ALA A 106 -2.32 18.82 -19.28
CA ALA A 106 -0.87 19.01 -19.18
C ALA A 106 -0.50 20.00 -18.05
N SER A 107 -1.18 21.14 -17.97
CA SER A 107 -0.93 22.13 -16.90
C SER A 107 -1.24 21.56 -15.51
N TRP A 108 -2.32 20.78 -15.40
CA TRP A 108 -2.66 20.08 -14.16
C TRP A 108 -1.60 19.07 -13.75
N ASN A 109 -1.15 18.22 -14.67
CA ASN A 109 -0.14 17.20 -14.37
C ASN A 109 1.18 17.86 -13.95
N HIS A 110 1.62 18.91 -14.65
CA HIS A 110 2.81 19.66 -14.27
C HIS A 110 2.70 20.30 -12.88
N LEU A 111 1.52 20.78 -12.49
CA LEU A 111 1.28 21.25 -11.13
C LEU A 111 1.46 20.12 -10.11
N LEU A 112 0.85 18.95 -10.35
CA LEU A 112 0.96 17.80 -9.46
C LEU A 112 2.41 17.32 -9.32
N ASP A 113 3.16 17.22 -10.42
CA ASP A 113 4.57 16.84 -10.41
C ASP A 113 5.40 17.78 -9.52
N ARG A 114 5.15 19.09 -9.62
CA ARG A 114 5.77 20.10 -8.75
C ARG A 114 5.42 19.92 -7.28
N LEU A 115 4.16 19.61 -6.96
CA LEU A 115 3.73 19.43 -5.58
C LEU A 115 4.32 18.15 -4.98
N LEU A 116 4.35 17.06 -5.74
CA LEU A 116 4.93 15.77 -5.32
C LEU A 116 6.44 15.84 -5.16
N ALA A 117 7.13 16.67 -5.96
CA ALA A 117 8.57 16.89 -5.86
C ALA A 117 8.97 17.79 -4.67
N SER A 118 8.03 18.47 -4.03
CA SER A 118 8.31 19.36 -2.90
C SER A 118 8.66 18.55 -1.63
N PRO A 119 9.73 18.89 -0.89
CA PRO A 119 10.05 18.24 0.40
C PRO A 119 8.89 18.25 1.39
N ARG A 120 8.09 19.32 1.38
CA ARG A 120 6.89 19.49 2.21
C ARG A 120 5.83 18.41 2.00
N PHE A 121 5.79 17.77 0.83
CA PHE A 121 4.92 16.63 0.59
C PHE A 121 5.35 15.44 1.45
N GLY A 122 6.65 15.16 1.51
CA GLY A 122 7.22 14.13 2.38
C GLY A 122 6.89 14.37 3.86
N GLU A 123 7.13 15.59 4.35
CA GLU A 123 6.80 16.01 5.72
C GLU A 123 5.30 15.82 6.04
N THR A 124 4.42 16.26 5.12
CA THR A 124 2.96 16.17 5.28
C THR A 124 2.49 14.72 5.33
N TRP A 125 3.01 13.89 4.43
CA TRP A 125 2.62 12.49 4.33
C TRP A 125 3.18 11.67 5.49
N ALA A 126 4.43 11.93 5.91
CA ALA A 126 5.07 11.21 6.99
C ALA A 126 4.48 11.53 8.38
N ARG A 127 3.78 12.67 8.55
CA ARG A 127 3.08 13.03 9.79
C ARG A 127 2.12 11.95 10.29
N MET A 128 1.47 11.20 9.40
CA MET A 128 0.54 10.12 9.82
C MET A 128 1.26 9.00 10.60
N TRP A 129 2.57 8.84 10.41
CA TRP A 129 3.36 7.88 11.17
C TRP A 129 3.52 8.27 12.62
N LEU A 130 3.57 9.58 12.93
CA LEU A 130 3.59 10.06 14.31
C LEU A 130 2.31 9.61 15.05
N ASP A 131 1.16 9.66 14.39
CA ASP A 131 -0.09 9.16 14.95
C ASP A 131 -0.05 7.62 15.11
N ALA A 132 0.47 6.89 14.12
CA ALA A 132 0.57 5.44 14.15
C ALA A 132 1.45 4.92 15.31
N VAL A 133 2.56 5.61 15.59
CA VAL A 133 3.46 5.27 16.71
C VAL A 133 3.00 5.87 18.05
N ARG A 134 1.87 6.58 18.07
CA ARG A 134 1.36 7.33 19.23
C ARG A 134 2.42 8.26 19.82
N TYR A 135 3.10 8.99 18.93
CA TYR A 135 4.11 9.95 19.31
C TYR A 135 3.51 10.97 20.28
N ALA A 136 4.16 11.09 21.43
CA ALA A 136 3.91 12.08 22.45
C ALA A 136 5.23 12.33 23.19
N GLU A 137 5.45 13.55 23.65
CA GLU A 137 6.63 13.87 24.46
C GLU A 137 6.51 13.30 25.89
N THR A 138 5.29 12.99 26.33
CA THR A 138 4.99 12.49 27.67
C THR A 138 3.95 11.35 27.64
N ASN A 139 3.67 10.73 28.80
CA ASN A 139 2.72 9.63 28.91
C ASN A 139 1.25 10.06 28.89
N GLY A 140 0.95 11.34 29.15
CA GLY A 140 -0.35 11.94 28.91
C GLY A 140 -1.48 11.52 29.86
N TYR A 141 -1.20 10.88 31.00
CA TYR A 141 -2.21 10.46 31.99
C TYR A 141 -1.62 10.25 33.39
N GLU A 142 -2.32 10.70 34.45
CA GLU A 142 -2.10 10.59 35.93
C GLU A 142 -0.65 10.68 36.48
N ARG A 143 0.28 9.90 35.94
CA ARG A 143 1.72 9.98 36.14
C ARG A 143 2.38 10.41 34.84
N ASP A 144 2.19 11.69 34.50
CA ASP A 144 2.73 12.27 33.27
C ASP A 144 4.25 12.42 33.36
N GLY A 145 4.96 11.42 32.84
CA GLY A 145 6.42 11.41 32.75
C GLY A 145 6.88 11.62 31.31
N PRO A 146 8.04 12.26 31.09
CA PRO A 146 8.63 12.39 29.77
C PRO A 146 8.91 11.00 29.19
N LYS A 147 8.76 10.85 27.87
CA LYS A 147 9.20 9.66 27.12
C LYS A 147 10.61 9.94 26.57
N PRO A 148 11.68 9.39 27.17
CA PRO A 148 13.04 9.68 26.72
C PRO A 148 13.22 9.26 25.26
N ASN A 149 13.84 10.14 24.46
CA ASN A 149 14.13 9.94 23.04
C ASN A 149 12.91 9.98 22.09
N ALA A 150 11.71 10.35 22.54
CA ALA A 150 10.55 10.48 21.65
C ALA A 150 10.80 11.48 20.50
N TRP A 151 11.55 12.55 20.75
CA TRP A 151 11.94 13.56 19.75
C TRP A 151 12.59 12.99 18.49
N ARG A 152 13.22 11.80 18.55
CA ARG A 152 13.84 11.18 17.37
C ARG A 152 12.82 10.81 16.29
N TYR A 153 11.61 10.41 16.69
CA TYR A 153 10.53 10.10 15.75
C TYR A 153 10.07 11.35 14.99
N ARG A 154 10.03 12.50 15.66
CA ARG A 154 9.76 13.80 15.03
C ARG A 154 10.85 14.17 14.04
N ASP A 155 12.12 14.01 14.42
CA ASP A 155 13.25 14.38 13.57
C ASP A 155 13.47 13.43 12.39
N TYR A 156 12.81 12.26 12.37
CA TYR A 156 12.77 11.36 11.22
C TYR A 156 11.72 11.75 10.17
N VAL A 157 10.82 12.68 10.49
CA VAL A 157 9.75 13.19 9.63
C VAL A 157 10.14 14.50 8.97
#